data_AF-D2U3U4-F1
#
_entry.id   AF-D2U3U4-F1
#
_cell.length_a   1.000
_cell.length_b   1.000
_cell.length_c   1.000
_cell.angle_alpha   90.00
_cell.angle_beta   90.00
_cell.angle_gamma   90.00
#
_symmetry.space_group_name_H-M   'P 1'
#
loop_
_entity.id
_entity.type
_entity.pdbx_description
1 polymer ?
#
loop_
_entity_poly.entity_id
_entity_poly.type
_entity_poly.pdbx_seq_one_letter_code
_entity_poly.pdbx_strand_id
1 'polypeptide(L)'
;MSQAGIDKASQPENLAIILCDHLLCELKAAQSAMLLLRKYAVDEQSSDTLLQWLQLFENFAYKKITNIDTLKGQIDTVAKIRALIIFPNDLINARQYECF
;
A
#
# COMPACT_ATOMS: atom_id res chain seq x y z
N MET A 1 10.48 22.54 0.45
CA MET A 1 11.64 22.30 -0.46
C MET A 1 12.21 23.64 -0.86
N SER A 2 13.54 23.78 -0.93
CA SER A 2 14.19 24.99 -1.43
C SER A 2 14.18 25.03 -2.96
N GLN A 3 14.30 26.22 -3.55
CA GLN A 3 14.33 26.38 -5.02
C GLN A 3 15.48 25.59 -5.65
N ALA A 4 16.68 25.66 -5.08
CA ALA A 4 17.84 24.88 -5.54
C ALA A 4 17.59 23.35 -5.52
N GLY A 5 16.75 22.86 -4.61
CA GLY A 5 16.35 21.45 -4.56
C GLY A 5 15.37 21.08 -5.66
N ILE A 6 14.45 21.98 -6.00
CA ILE A 6 13.51 21.80 -7.12
C ILE A 6 14.28 21.81 -8.45
N ASP A 7 15.21 22.74 -8.63
CA ASP A 7 16.01 22.86 -9.85
C ASP A 7 16.84 21.58 -10.08
N LYS A 8 17.47 21.07 -9.01
CA LYS A 8 18.18 19.80 -9.04
C LYS A 8 17.24 18.62 -9.33
N ALA A 9 16.10 18.55 -8.67
CA ALA A 9 15.13 17.47 -8.87
C ALA A 9 14.52 17.45 -10.28
N SER A 10 14.46 18.61 -10.94
CA SER A 10 13.92 18.76 -12.30
C SER A 10 14.89 18.29 -13.39
N GLN A 11 16.15 18.02 -13.05
CA GLN A 11 17.13 17.50 -13.99
C GLN A 11 16.76 16.08 -14.44
N PRO A 12 16.76 15.77 -15.76
CA PRO A 12 16.35 14.46 -16.29
C PRO A 12 17.12 13.27 -15.68
N GLU A 13 18.40 13.45 -15.39
CA GLU A 13 19.26 12.45 -14.75
C GLU A 13 18.78 12.03 -13.35
N ASN A 14 18.06 12.90 -12.63
CA ASN A 14 17.55 12.62 -11.29
C ASN A 14 16.16 11.97 -11.31
N LEU A 15 15.46 11.98 -12.44
CA LEU A 15 14.07 11.52 -12.55
C LEU A 15 13.89 10.08 -12.04
N ALA A 16 14.75 9.15 -12.50
CA ALA A 16 14.64 7.75 -12.13
C ALA A 16 14.79 7.53 -10.62
N ILE A 17 15.74 8.24 -9.99
CA ILE A 17 16.01 8.14 -8.55
C ILE A 17 14.83 8.69 -7.75
N ILE A 18 14.29 9.85 -8.15
CA ILE A 18 13.15 10.49 -7.48
C ILE A 18 11.90 9.61 -7.57
N LEU A 19 11.64 9.00 -8.74
CA LEU A 19 10.51 8.09 -8.89
C LEU A 19 10.65 6.83 -8.04
N CYS A 20 11.87 6.30 -7.91
CA CYS A 20 12.14 5.19 -7.00
C CYS A 20 11.91 5.59 -5.54
N ASP A 21 12.40 6.76 -5.12
CA ASP A 21 12.20 7.25 -3.75
C ASP A 21 10.72 7.52 -3.44
N HIS A 22 9.99 8.14 -4.37
CA HIS A 22 8.55 8.37 -4.27
C HIS A 22 7.81 7.04 -4.10
N LEU A 23 8.08 6.05 -4.97
CA LEU A 23 7.47 4.71 -4.88
C LEU A 23 7.67 4.11 -3.48
N LEU A 24 8.87 4.23 -2.91
CA LEU A 24 9.16 3.71 -1.58
C LEU A 24 8.45 4.51 -0.47
N CYS A 25 8.30 5.82 -0.63
CA CYS A 25 7.56 6.64 0.32
C CYS A 25 6.08 6.26 0.37
N GLU A 26 5.45 6.02 -0.78
CA GLU A 26 4.06 5.55 -0.84
C GLU A 26 3.90 4.17 -0.20
N LEU A 27 4.84 3.24 -0.44
CA LEU A 27 4.82 1.93 0.20
C LEU A 27 4.95 2.03 1.73
N LYS A 28 5.85 2.88 2.23
CA LYS A 28 6.00 3.13 3.68
C LYS A 28 4.74 3.77 4.29
N ALA A 29 4.09 4.66 3.56
CA ALA A 29 2.81 5.26 3.99
C ALA A 29 1.72 4.18 4.09
N ALA A 30 1.60 3.31 3.09
CA ALA A 30 0.67 2.18 3.10
C ALA A 30 0.96 1.20 4.26
N GLN A 31 2.22 0.87 4.51
CA GLN A 31 2.64 0.05 5.66
C GLN A 31 2.24 0.69 7.00
N SER A 32 2.41 2.01 7.12
CA SER A 32 2.01 2.76 8.32
C SER A 32 0.49 2.73 8.52
N ALA A 33 -0.29 2.92 7.46
CA ALA A 33 -1.75 2.82 7.50
C ALA A 33 -2.21 1.41 7.87
N MET A 34 -1.59 0.38 7.30
CA MET A 34 -1.92 -1.02 7.62
C MET A 34 -1.61 -1.40 9.06
N LEU A 35 -0.51 -0.89 9.62
CA LEU A 35 -0.22 -1.08 11.04
C LEU A 35 -1.35 -0.54 11.92
N LEU A 36 -1.87 0.65 11.62
CA LEU A 36 -2.98 1.26 12.36
C LEU A 36 -4.28 0.48 12.18
N LEU A 37 -4.61 0.09 10.95
CA LEU A 37 -5.83 -0.69 10.66
C LEU A 37 -5.82 -2.04 11.40
N ARG A 38 -4.72 -2.79 11.31
CA ARG A 38 -4.57 -4.08 11.99
C ARG A 38 -4.61 -3.98 13.51
N LYS A 39 -4.16 -2.85 14.06
CA LYS A 39 -4.13 -2.64 15.50
C LYS A 39 -5.48 -2.20 16.08
N TYR A 40 -6.27 -1.46 15.32
CA TYR A 40 -7.43 -0.74 15.88
C TYR A 40 -8.74 -0.86 15.13
N ALA A 41 -8.76 -1.39 13.89
CA ALA A 41 -9.95 -1.35 13.05
C ALA A 41 -10.47 -2.74 12.67
N VAL A 42 -9.57 -3.68 12.37
CA VAL A 42 -9.93 -4.97 11.76
C VAL A 42 -9.69 -6.17 12.68
N ASP A 43 -10.41 -7.26 12.44
CA ASP A 43 -10.17 -8.57 13.06
C ASP A 43 -8.94 -9.29 12.47
N GLU A 44 -8.58 -10.45 13.04
CA GLU A 44 -7.40 -11.23 12.67
C GLU A 44 -7.43 -11.72 11.21
N GLN A 45 -8.58 -12.20 10.73
CA GLN A 45 -8.74 -12.70 9.36
C GLN A 45 -8.62 -11.56 8.34
N SER A 46 -9.23 -10.42 8.64
CA SER A 46 -9.12 -9.20 7.84
C SER A 46 -7.70 -8.64 7.86
N SER A 47 -7.00 -8.73 9.00
CA SER A 47 -5.58 -8.36 9.14
C SER A 47 -4.67 -9.15 8.20
N ASP A 48 -4.85 -10.47 8.12
CA ASP A 48 -4.04 -11.33 7.23
C ASP A 48 -4.29 -11.03 5.76
N THR A 49 -5.53 -10.70 5.40
CA THR A 49 -5.89 -10.29 4.03
C THR A 49 -5.17 -8.99 3.65
N LEU A 50 -5.16 -8.00 4.55
CA LEU A 50 -4.43 -6.75 4.34
C LEU A 50 -2.93 -7.01 4.15
N LEU A 51 -2.32 -7.86 4.97
CA LEU A 51 -0.91 -8.22 4.83
C LEU A 51 -0.59 -8.86 3.47
N GLN A 52 -1.44 -9.77 3.00
CA GLN A 52 -1.26 -10.41 1.69
C GLN A 52 -1.31 -9.39 0.55
N TRP A 53 -2.18 -8.39 0.63
CA TRP A 53 -2.25 -7.32 -0.38
C TRP A 53 -0.98 -6.46 -0.39
N LEU A 54 -0.44 -6.13 0.77
CA LEU A 54 0.80 -5.35 0.88
C LEU A 54 2.02 -6.09 0.36
N GLN A 55 2.06 -7.40 0.62
CA GLN A 55 3.17 -8.26 0.25
C GLN A 55 3.44 -8.25 -1.26
N LEU A 56 2.42 -8.06 -2.10
CA LEU A 56 2.57 -7.91 -3.56
C LEU A 56 3.48 -6.71 -3.90
N PHE A 57 3.23 -5.57 -3.26
CA PHE A 57 4.00 -4.35 -3.47
C PHE A 57 5.41 -4.44 -2.86
N GLU A 58 5.58 -5.11 -1.71
CA GLU A 58 6.90 -5.35 -1.12
C GLU A 58 7.78 -6.27 -1.98
N ASN A 59 7.16 -7.31 -2.56
CA ASN A 59 7.84 -8.24 -3.46
C ASN A 59 8.32 -7.54 -4.74
N PHE A 60 7.58 -6.53 -5.21
CA PHE A 60 7.95 -5.69 -6.34
C PHE A 60 9.05 -4.67 -5.95
N ALA A 61 8.81 -3.85 -4.93
CA ALA A 61 9.65 -2.70 -4.59
C ALA A 61 10.97 -3.09 -3.91
N TYR A 62 10.95 -4.02 -2.95
CA TYR A 62 12.13 -4.40 -2.17
C TYR A 62 12.83 -5.64 -2.69
N LYS A 63 12.06 -6.71 -2.90
CA LYS A 63 12.64 -8.03 -3.23
C LYS A 63 12.99 -8.16 -4.71
N LYS A 64 12.40 -7.32 -5.57
CA LYS A 64 12.60 -7.33 -7.04
C LYS A 64 12.39 -8.71 -7.67
N ILE A 65 11.53 -9.53 -7.06
CA ILE A 65 11.20 -10.89 -7.52
C ILE A 65 10.01 -10.90 -8.50
N THR A 66 9.32 -9.77 -8.63
CA THR A 66 8.19 -9.59 -9.55
C THR A 66 8.47 -8.39 -10.45
N ASN A 67 7.92 -8.44 -11.68
CA ASN A 67 7.93 -7.32 -12.62
C ASN A 67 6.55 -6.66 -12.68
N ILE A 68 6.47 -5.53 -13.39
CA ILE A 68 5.25 -4.72 -13.46
C ILE A 68 4.06 -5.48 -14.07
N ASP A 69 4.30 -6.37 -15.03
CA ASP A 69 3.24 -7.14 -15.70
C ASP A 69 2.66 -8.21 -14.77
N THR A 70 3.55 -8.87 -14.01
CA THR A 70 3.17 -9.87 -12.99
C THR A 70 2.40 -9.20 -11.86
N LEU A 71 2.88 -8.05 -11.38
CA LEU A 71 2.20 -7.28 -10.34
C LEU A 71 0.79 -6.85 -10.78
N LYS A 72 0.64 -6.34 -12.02
CA LYS A 72 -0.67 -5.98 -12.57
C LYS A 72 -1.62 -7.18 -12.60
N GLY A 73 -1.16 -8.34 -13.08
CA GLY A 73 -1.99 -9.55 -13.10
C GLY A 73 -2.42 -10.01 -11.70
N GLN A 74 -1.55 -9.88 -10.70
CA GLN A 74 -1.88 -10.17 -9.31
C GLN A 74 -2.92 -9.19 -8.75
N ILE A 75 -2.75 -7.89 -9.01
CA ILE A 75 -3.71 -6.85 -8.60
C ILE A 75 -5.06 -7.08 -9.27
N ASP A 76 -5.11 -7.38 -10.56
CA ASP A 76 -6.34 -7.64 -11.30
C ASP A 76 -7.10 -8.85 -10.74
N THR A 77 -6.36 -9.87 -10.32
CA THR A 77 -6.92 -11.07 -9.67
C THR A 77 -7.51 -10.71 -8.31
N VAL A 78 -6.77 -9.98 -7.48
CA VAL A 78 -7.23 -9.51 -6.17
C VAL A 78 -8.43 -8.57 -6.30
N ALA A 79 -8.44 -7.67 -7.28
CA ALA A 79 -9.53 -6.73 -7.53
C ALA A 79 -10.83 -7.45 -7.94
N LYS A 80 -10.73 -8.52 -8.74
CA LYS A 80 -11.88 -9.36 -9.11
C LYS A 80 -12.44 -10.12 -7.91
N ILE A 81 -11.58 -10.60 -7.01
CA ILE A 81 -11.99 -11.24 -5.75
C ILE A 81 -12.61 -10.21 -4.80
N ARG A 82 -12.08 -8.98 -4.76
CA ARG A 82 -12.62 -7.86 -3.97
C ARG A 82 -14.03 -7.45 -4.40
N ALA A 83 -14.43 -7.67 -5.65
CA ALA A 83 -15.81 -7.46 -6.08
C ALA A 83 -16.78 -8.51 -5.52
N LEU A 84 -16.27 -9.69 -5.12
CA LEU A 84 -17.04 -10.79 -4.53
C LEU A 84 -17.03 -10.73 -2.99
N ILE A 85 -15.95 -10.20 -2.40
CA ILE A 85 -15.89 -9.85 -0.98
C ILE A 85 -16.46 -8.45 -0.85
N ILE A 86 -17.80 -8.36 -0.76
CA ILE A 86 -18.44 -7.21 -0.12
C ILE A 86 -17.65 -6.98 1.16
N PHE A 87 -16.92 -5.87 1.26
CA PHE A 87 -16.54 -5.39 2.59
C PHE A 87 -17.87 -5.30 3.31
N PRO A 88 -18.18 -6.16 4.30
CA PRO A 88 -19.35 -5.89 5.12
C PRO A 88 -19.17 -4.44 5.58
N ASN A 89 -20.26 -3.71 5.75
CA ASN A 89 -20.25 -2.30 6.17
C ASN A 89 -19.47 -2.04 7.49
N ASP A 90 -18.82 -3.06 8.05
CA ASP A 90 -18.15 -3.13 9.34
C ASP A 90 -16.70 -3.64 9.22
N LEU A 91 -15.91 -3.16 8.23
CA LEU A 91 -14.43 -3.25 8.32
C LEU A 91 -13.88 -2.62 9.60
N ILE A 92 -14.68 -1.73 10.19
CA ILE A 92 -14.45 -1.11 11.47
C ILE A 92 -15.33 -1.87 12.45
N ASN A 93 -14.72 -2.60 13.37
CA ASN A 93 -15.45 -3.23 14.46
C ASN A 93 -16.20 -2.14 15.25
N ALA A 94 -17.51 -1.98 14.99
CA ALA A 94 -18.33 -0.94 15.62
C ALA A 94 -18.39 -1.06 17.16
N ARG A 95 -17.89 -2.17 17.74
CA ARG A 95 -17.77 -2.35 19.19
C ARG A 95 -16.77 -1.42 19.89
N GLN A 96 -15.90 -0.71 19.17
CA GLN A 96 -14.98 0.25 19.80
C GLN A 96 -15.47 1.70 19.82
N TYR A 97 -16.62 2.02 19.21
CA TYR A 97 -17.12 3.40 19.10
C TYR A 97 -18.38 3.70 19.93
N GLU A 98 -18.80 2.80 20.84
CA GLU A 98 -19.89 3.09 21.80
C GLU A 98 -19.42 3.75 23.11
N CYS A 99 -18.15 4.16 23.21
CA CYS A 99 -17.61 4.74 24.43
C CYS A 99 -16.60 5.87 24.14
N PHE A 100 -17.03 6.88 23.37
CA PHE A 100 -16.52 8.26 23.42
C PHE A 100 -17.62 9.22 22.97
#